data_AF-A0A924XK99-F1
#
_entry.id   AF-A0A924XK99-F1
#
_cell.length_a   1.000
_cell.length_b   1.000
_cell.length_c   1.000
_cell.angle_alpha   90.00
_cell.angle_beta   90.00
_cell.angle_gamma   90.00
#
_symmetry.space_group_name_H-M   'P 1'
#
loop_
_entity.id
_entity.type
_entity.pdbx_description
1 polymer ?
#
loop_
_entity_poly.entity_id
_entity_poly.type
_entity_poly.pdbx_seq_one_letter_code
_entity_poly.pdbx_strand_id
1 'polypeptide(L)'
;MKRCLQCSTDNGDNAAFCVQCGTSFADSSFGFKQNYGSQSGVNYNNYNNPQNFGQSGNGAKSNNNLVIWLGVAFGAALLVGLIGVAGIVAFFSINSKRDEPIRTVYTNSNNDAPYKNPSKLLFDAPTVPTKQGSFTVDADKGWQLSDIDVVPSQIFTTKVNGKIDVDGIKKSLTSSGYDGDESRRIHTEFLTGALLMRTRYADGSFSNVVAVTAKGTSGSWENRPDERGKLEFTVNDNAPQENNGQFTVSTNLTSVPKSKKVK
;
A
#
# COMPACT_ATOMS: atom_id res chain seq x y z
N MET A 1 26.02 6.44 -10.39
CA MET A 1 24.88 5.55 -10.15
C MET A 1 25.34 4.23 -9.54
N LYS A 2 24.51 3.57 -8.73
CA LYS A 2 24.76 2.23 -8.15
C LYS A 2 24.00 1.14 -8.90
N ARG A 3 24.70 0.16 -9.47
CA ARG A 3 24.08 -0.97 -10.15
C ARG A 3 23.81 -2.12 -9.17
N CYS A 4 22.58 -2.62 -9.13
CA CYS A 4 22.20 -3.77 -8.32
C CYS A 4 22.80 -5.06 -8.87
N LEU A 5 23.56 -5.78 -8.06
CA LEU A 5 24.15 -7.07 -8.46
C LEU A 5 23.09 -8.17 -8.64
N GLN A 6 21.94 -8.06 -7.99
CA GLN A 6 20.89 -9.07 -8.04
C GLN A 6 20.00 -8.93 -9.29
N CYS A 7 19.65 -7.71 -9.70
CA CYS A 7 18.74 -7.49 -10.83
C CYS A 7 19.28 -6.57 -11.94
N SER A 8 20.54 -6.12 -11.84
CA SER A 8 21.18 -5.20 -12.80
C SER A 8 20.53 -3.83 -12.95
N THR A 9 19.55 -3.46 -12.13
CA THR A 9 18.94 -2.13 -12.15
C THR A 9 19.95 -1.08 -11.68
N ASP A 10 20.02 0.03 -12.39
CA ASP A 10 20.76 1.21 -11.95
C ASP A 10 19.89 2.03 -10.96
N ASN A 11 20.50 2.43 -9.85
CA ASN A 11 19.87 3.17 -8.77
C ASN A 11 20.67 4.46 -8.55
N GLY A 12 20.05 5.44 -7.89
CA GLY A 12 20.75 6.67 -7.51
C GLY A 12 22.01 6.39 -6.68
N ASP A 13 22.99 7.29 -6.73
CA ASP A 13 24.25 7.14 -5.99
C ASP A 13 24.05 7.01 -4.47
N ASN A 14 22.99 7.62 -3.96
CA ASN A 14 22.62 7.59 -2.55
C ASN A 14 21.59 6.51 -2.21
N ALA A 15 21.23 5.62 -3.14
CA ALA A 15 20.29 4.54 -2.85
C ALA A 15 20.88 3.61 -1.78
N ALA A 16 20.06 3.32 -0.76
CA ALA A 16 20.37 2.37 0.31
C ALA A 16 19.99 0.93 -0.06
N PHE A 17 19.03 0.74 -0.96
CA PHE A 17 18.60 -0.55 -1.49
C PHE A 17 18.16 -0.40 -2.96
N CYS A 18 18.04 -1.54 -3.65
CA CYS A 18 17.59 -1.56 -5.01
C CYS A 18 16.06 -1.39 -5.08
N VAL A 19 15.59 -0.32 -5.75
CA VAL A 19 14.16 -0.02 -5.89
C VAL A 19 13.38 -1.15 -6.59
N GLN A 20 14.07 -1.88 -7.48
CA GLN A 20 13.49 -2.97 -8.25
C GLN A 20 13.32 -4.22 -7.39
N CYS A 21 14.40 -4.76 -6.83
CA CYS A 21 14.36 -6.07 -6.17
C CYS A 21 14.33 -6.04 -4.64
N GLY A 22 14.58 -4.87 -4.01
CA GLY A 22 14.62 -4.71 -2.56
C GLY A 22 15.99 -4.97 -1.92
N THR A 23 16.97 -5.43 -2.69
CA THR A 23 18.30 -5.81 -2.17
C THR A 23 19.03 -4.61 -1.58
N SER A 24 19.42 -4.69 -0.32
CA SER A 24 20.24 -3.67 0.33
C SER A 24 21.59 -3.49 -0.38
N PHE A 25 22.07 -2.24 -0.46
CA PHE A 25 23.42 -1.90 -0.88
C PHE A 25 24.41 -1.82 0.29
N ALA A 26 23.93 -1.81 1.53
CA ALA A 26 24.78 -1.96 2.70
C ALA A 26 25.34 -3.41 2.70
N ASP A 27 26.65 -3.53 2.85
CA ASP A 27 27.47 -4.77 2.81
C ASP A 27 28.00 -5.27 1.45
N SER A 28 28.61 -4.39 0.66
CA SER A 28 29.68 -4.84 -0.27
C SER A 28 31.08 -4.77 0.34
N SER A 29 31.24 -4.23 1.55
CA SER A 29 32.49 -4.23 2.32
C SER A 29 32.63 -5.44 3.27
N PHE A 30 31.60 -6.26 3.45
CA PHE A 30 31.68 -7.53 4.16
C PHE A 30 31.42 -8.69 3.20
N GLY A 31 32.46 -9.49 2.98
CA GLY A 31 32.44 -10.61 2.04
C GLY A 31 31.31 -11.61 2.32
N PHE A 32 30.44 -11.79 1.33
CA PHE A 32 29.89 -13.06 0.87
C PHE A 32 29.64 -14.13 1.95
N LYS A 33 28.47 -14.08 2.62
CA LYS A 33 27.70 -15.29 2.96
C LYS A 33 26.20 -15.01 2.86
N GLN A 34 25.65 -15.26 1.67
CA GLN A 34 24.21 -15.46 1.53
C GLN A 34 23.82 -16.73 2.31
N ASN A 35 23.11 -16.54 3.41
CA ASN A 35 22.24 -17.56 3.99
C ASN A 35 20.89 -16.88 4.25
N TYR A 36 20.03 -16.86 3.22
CA TYR A 36 18.59 -16.81 3.44
C TYR A 36 18.14 -18.16 3.98
N GLY A 37 18.51 -18.43 5.24
CA GLY A 37 17.94 -19.48 6.06
C GLY A 37 16.75 -18.89 6.79
N SER A 38 15.55 -19.16 6.27
CA SER A 38 14.31 -18.99 7.01
C SER A 38 14.34 -19.93 8.21
N GLN A 39 14.75 -19.44 9.39
CA GLN A 39 14.59 -20.11 10.68
C GLN A 39 14.96 -19.17 11.86
N SER A 40 13.95 -18.70 12.58
CA SER A 40 13.88 -18.45 14.04
C SER A 40 12.71 -17.49 14.27
N GLY A 41 11.59 -17.86 14.89
CA GLY A 41 11.54 -18.68 16.10
C GLY A 41 12.08 -17.89 17.30
N VAL A 42 11.63 -16.64 17.50
CA VAL A 42 11.87 -15.93 18.76
C VAL A 42 10.56 -15.80 19.52
N ASN A 43 10.45 -16.69 20.51
CA ASN A 43 9.42 -16.71 21.53
C ASN A 43 9.72 -15.59 22.55
N TYR A 44 8.99 -14.48 22.47
CA TYR A 44 8.95 -13.52 23.57
C TYR A 44 7.78 -13.86 24.49
N ASN A 45 8.05 -14.75 25.43
CA ASN A 45 7.25 -14.90 26.62
C ASN A 45 7.71 -13.86 27.67
N ASN A 46 6.73 -13.08 28.11
CA ASN A 46 6.52 -12.69 29.51
C ASN A 46 7.33 -11.50 30.06
N TYR A 47 6.66 -10.36 30.20
CA TYR A 47 6.71 -9.59 31.45
C TYR A 47 5.32 -9.08 31.82
N ASN A 48 4.99 -9.31 33.08
CA ASN A 48 3.70 -9.05 33.71
C ASN A 48 3.34 -7.55 33.84
N ASN A 49 2.04 -7.32 33.68
CA ASN A 49 1.17 -6.23 34.16
C ASN A 49 1.34 -5.93 35.69
N PRO A 50 0.65 -4.96 36.35
CA PRO A 50 0.00 -3.70 35.94
C PRO A 50 0.48 -2.47 36.75
N GLN A 51 0.31 -1.23 36.27
CA GLN A 51 0.16 -0.09 37.19
C GLN A 51 -0.94 0.91 36.77
N ASN A 52 -1.94 0.94 37.65
CA ASN A 52 -2.91 1.99 37.96
C ASN A 52 -2.61 3.39 37.39
N PHE A 53 -3.58 3.95 36.66
CA PHE A 53 -3.80 5.38 36.65
C PHE A 53 -5.18 5.69 37.24
N GLY A 54 -5.15 6.47 38.32
CA GLY A 54 -6.31 6.84 39.10
C GLY A 54 -7.32 7.67 38.33
N GLN A 55 -8.58 7.40 38.63
CA GLN A 55 -9.68 8.33 38.39
C GLN A 55 -9.54 9.50 39.36
N SER A 56 -9.52 10.72 38.84
CA SER A 56 -9.88 11.92 39.60
C SER A 56 -10.74 12.79 38.70
N GLY A 57 -11.99 12.96 39.11
CA GLY A 57 -12.96 13.83 38.47
C GLY A 57 -12.72 15.31 38.75
N ASN A 58 -13.50 16.11 38.01
CA ASN A 58 -14.03 17.46 38.25
C ASN A 58 -14.30 18.02 36.84
N GLY A 59 -15.53 18.15 36.37
CA GLY A 59 -16.55 19.01 36.95
C GLY A 59 -16.60 20.32 36.15
N ALA A 60 -17.35 20.34 35.04
CA ALA A 60 -17.68 21.57 34.33
C ALA A 60 -19.15 21.55 33.91
N LYS A 61 -19.95 22.27 34.71
CA LYS A 61 -21.30 22.72 34.37
C LYS A 61 -21.23 23.56 33.09
N SER A 62 -22.05 23.25 32.10
CA SER A 62 -22.39 24.17 31.01
C SER A 62 -23.90 24.32 31.00
N ASN A 63 -24.33 25.58 31.12
CA ASN A 63 -25.71 25.97 31.39
C ASN A 63 -26.55 26.00 30.11
N ASN A 64 -27.80 25.58 30.29
CA ASN A 64 -28.90 25.75 29.35
C ASN A 64 -29.13 27.23 29.06
N ASN A 65 -29.24 27.59 27.78
CA ASN A 65 -30.06 28.69 27.26
C ASN A 65 -30.18 28.55 25.73
N LEU A 66 -31.20 27.85 25.25
CA LEU A 66 -31.62 27.87 23.85
C LEU A 66 -33.11 28.22 23.80
N VAL A 67 -33.37 29.52 23.89
CA VAL A 67 -34.70 30.13 23.80
C VAL A 67 -34.72 30.99 22.53
N ILE A 68 -35.53 30.53 21.57
CA ILE A 68 -36.36 31.31 20.62
C ILE A 68 -35.63 32.30 19.70
N TRP A 69 -35.47 31.91 18.42
CA TRP A 69 -35.74 32.76 17.24
C TRP A 69 -36.24 31.86 16.10
N LEU A 70 -37.44 31.33 16.26
CA LEU A 70 -38.25 30.71 15.20
C LEU A 70 -39.26 31.77 14.74
N GLY A 71 -38.95 32.43 13.63
CA GLY A 71 -39.86 33.39 13.02
C GLY A 71 -39.10 34.46 12.26
N VAL A 72 -38.95 34.24 10.94
CA VAL A 72 -38.67 35.20 9.83
C VAL A 72 -37.65 34.66 8.80
N ALA A 73 -36.81 33.67 9.13
CA ALA A 73 -35.85 33.11 8.17
C ALA A 73 -36.37 31.98 7.25
N PHE A 74 -37.66 31.61 7.34
CA PHE A 74 -38.24 30.54 6.52
C PHE A 74 -38.80 30.99 5.16
N GLY A 75 -38.91 32.30 4.91
CA GLY A 75 -39.44 32.83 3.65
C GLY A 75 -38.42 32.92 2.50
N ALA A 76 -37.13 33.08 2.80
CA ALA A 76 -36.10 33.29 1.77
C ALA A 76 -35.36 32.01 1.34
N ALA A 77 -35.40 30.94 2.15
CA ALA A 77 -34.68 29.70 1.87
C ALA A 77 -35.32 28.83 0.77
N LEU A 78 -36.62 29.00 0.50
CA LEU A 78 -37.33 28.21 -0.51
C LEU A 78 -37.12 28.71 -1.95
N LEU A 79 -36.78 30.00 -2.16
CA LEU A 79 -36.53 30.53 -3.51
C LEU A 79 -35.09 30.29 -4.00
N VAL A 80 -34.11 30.26 -3.09
CA VAL A 80 -32.70 29.95 -3.42
C VAL A 80 -32.49 28.44 -3.67
N GLY A 81 -33.29 27.58 -3.02
CA GLY A 81 -33.22 26.14 -3.18
C GLY A 81 -33.57 25.64 -4.60
N LEU A 82 -34.50 26.29 -5.29
CA LEU A 82 -34.93 25.83 -6.64
C LEU A 82 -33.97 26.27 -7.76
N ILE A 83 -33.29 27.41 -7.62
CA ILE A 83 -32.30 27.85 -8.62
C ILE A 83 -30.98 27.08 -8.46
N GLY A 84 -30.61 26.70 -7.22
CA GLY A 84 -29.39 25.92 -6.96
C GLY A 84 -29.43 24.49 -7.51
N VAL A 85 -30.58 23.81 -7.45
CA VAL A 85 -30.71 22.41 -7.89
C VAL A 85 -30.59 22.27 -9.42
N ALA A 86 -31.14 23.22 -10.19
CA ALA A 86 -31.02 23.19 -11.65
C ALA A 86 -29.57 23.42 -12.13
N GLY A 87 -28.82 24.29 -11.45
CA GLY A 87 -27.40 24.54 -11.76
C GLY A 87 -26.50 23.33 -11.50
N ILE A 88 -26.76 22.59 -10.41
CA ILE A 88 -25.97 21.40 -10.06
C ILE A 88 -26.18 20.27 -11.07
N VAL A 89 -27.42 20.03 -11.53
CA VAL A 89 -27.69 18.98 -12.54
C VAL A 89 -27.05 19.30 -13.90
N ALA A 90 -27.01 20.58 -14.30
CA ALA A 90 -26.36 21.01 -15.54
C ALA A 90 -24.81 20.87 -15.46
N PHE A 91 -24.21 21.19 -14.31
CA PHE A 91 -22.76 21.05 -14.11
C PHE A 91 -22.31 19.57 -14.16
N PHE A 92 -23.09 18.66 -13.58
CA PHE A 92 -22.79 17.23 -13.68
C PHE A 92 -23.01 16.66 -15.09
N SER A 93 -23.97 17.17 -15.87
CA SER A 93 -24.22 16.68 -17.23
C SER A 93 -23.15 17.11 -18.24
N ILE A 94 -22.51 18.27 -18.06
CA ILE A 94 -21.45 18.76 -18.97
C ILE A 94 -20.11 18.04 -18.68
N ASN A 95 -19.83 17.71 -17.42
CA ASN A 95 -18.57 17.06 -17.06
C ASN A 95 -18.55 15.52 -17.21
N SER A 96 -19.68 14.87 -17.50
CA SER A 96 -19.76 13.40 -17.63
C SER A 96 -19.29 12.83 -18.99
N LYS A 97 -18.69 13.64 -19.87
CA LYS A 97 -18.29 13.20 -21.24
C LYS A 97 -16.77 12.97 -21.44
N ARG A 98 -16.00 12.74 -20.39
CA ARG A 98 -14.54 12.48 -20.52
C ARG A 98 -14.08 11.14 -19.93
N ASP A 99 -14.91 10.12 -20.02
CA ASP A 99 -14.43 8.74 -19.86
C ASP A 99 -13.95 8.22 -21.22
N GLU A 100 -12.79 8.72 -21.68
CA GLU A 100 -12.02 7.93 -22.61
C GLU A 100 -11.39 6.77 -21.81
N PRO A 101 -11.64 5.50 -22.18
CA PRO A 101 -10.94 4.40 -21.54
C PRO A 101 -9.45 4.64 -21.74
N ILE A 102 -8.70 4.77 -20.64
CA ILE A 102 -7.24 4.76 -20.64
C ILE A 102 -6.82 3.46 -21.31
N ARG A 103 -6.57 3.52 -22.62
CA ARG A 103 -5.99 2.44 -23.40
C ARG A 103 -4.54 2.39 -22.95
N THR A 104 -4.26 1.57 -21.94
CA THR A 104 -2.89 1.20 -21.60
C THR A 104 -2.33 0.50 -22.83
N VAL A 105 -1.49 1.20 -23.60
CA VAL A 105 -0.78 0.61 -24.74
C VAL A 105 0.24 -0.35 -24.16
N TYR A 106 -0.09 -1.63 -24.17
CA TYR A 106 0.87 -2.71 -23.93
C TYR A 106 1.78 -2.78 -25.15
N THR A 107 2.97 -2.20 -25.06
CA THR A 107 4.04 -2.45 -26.04
C THR A 107 4.53 -3.88 -25.83
N ASN A 108 4.00 -4.80 -26.63
CA ASN A 108 4.58 -6.14 -26.80
C ASN A 108 5.96 -5.98 -27.45
N SER A 109 7.00 -5.85 -26.62
CA SER A 109 8.38 -5.96 -27.07
C SER A 109 8.70 -7.44 -27.25
N ASN A 110 8.42 -7.95 -28.46
CA ASN A 110 8.91 -9.24 -28.92
C ASN A 110 10.41 -9.12 -29.19
N ASN A 111 11.21 -9.16 -28.12
CA ASN A 111 12.63 -9.45 -28.22
C ASN A 111 12.83 -10.86 -27.67
N ASP A 112 12.88 -11.84 -28.57
CA ASP A 112 13.27 -13.22 -28.30
C ASP A 112 14.73 -13.24 -27.83
N ALA A 113 14.91 -13.01 -26.53
CA ALA A 113 16.18 -13.18 -25.85
C ALA A 113 16.47 -14.69 -25.68
N PRO A 114 17.75 -15.11 -25.74
CA PRO A 114 18.14 -16.50 -25.57
C PRO A 114 17.60 -17.05 -24.25
N TYR A 115 16.95 -18.21 -24.34
CA TYR A 115 16.28 -18.93 -23.26
C TYR A 115 17.24 -19.09 -22.07
N LYS A 116 17.09 -18.22 -21.07
CA LYS A 116 17.83 -18.35 -19.81
C LYS A 116 17.39 -19.65 -19.17
N ASN A 117 18.38 -20.51 -18.92
CA ASN A 117 18.31 -21.68 -18.05
C ASN A 117 17.35 -21.41 -16.89
N PRO A 118 16.28 -22.20 -16.65
CA PRO A 118 15.20 -21.83 -15.75
C PRO A 118 15.79 -21.55 -14.37
N SER A 119 15.88 -20.26 -14.05
CA SER A 119 16.30 -19.76 -12.76
C SER A 119 15.51 -20.53 -11.71
N LYS A 120 16.21 -21.09 -10.72
CA LYS A 120 15.58 -21.75 -9.56
C LYS A 120 14.44 -20.85 -9.07
N LEU A 121 13.21 -21.37 -9.09
CA LEU A 121 12.04 -20.64 -8.61
C LEU A 121 12.26 -20.25 -7.15
N LEU A 122 11.85 -19.04 -6.78
CA LEU A 122 11.95 -18.54 -5.40
C LEU A 122 10.97 -19.27 -4.47
N PHE A 123 9.81 -19.66 -5.01
CA PHE A 123 8.75 -20.41 -4.33
C PHE A 123 7.85 -21.09 -5.38
N ASP A 124 7.03 -22.04 -4.94
CA ASP A 124 6.04 -22.69 -5.81
C ASP A 124 4.89 -21.73 -6.12
N ALA A 125 4.52 -21.59 -7.40
CA ALA A 125 3.45 -20.70 -7.82
C ALA A 125 2.10 -21.13 -7.18
N PRO A 126 1.44 -20.26 -6.40
CA PRO A 126 0.29 -20.68 -5.61
C PRO A 126 -0.88 -21.12 -6.48
N THR A 127 -1.55 -22.20 -6.09
CA THR A 127 -2.75 -22.73 -6.78
C THR A 127 -4.05 -22.41 -6.09
N VAL A 128 -3.98 -21.98 -4.84
CA VAL A 128 -5.11 -21.61 -3.99
C VAL A 128 -4.79 -20.25 -3.37
N PRO A 129 -5.74 -19.31 -3.35
CA PRO A 129 -5.51 -18.02 -2.70
C PRO A 129 -5.47 -18.12 -1.19
N THR A 130 -4.81 -17.15 -0.58
CA THR A 130 -5.04 -16.85 0.83
C THR A 130 -6.42 -16.20 1.00
N LYS A 131 -7.33 -16.88 1.71
CA LYS A 131 -8.69 -16.35 1.96
C LYS A 131 -8.68 -15.17 2.92
N GLN A 132 -7.86 -15.26 3.96
CA GLN A 132 -7.62 -14.23 4.95
C GLN A 132 -6.15 -14.28 5.33
N GLY A 133 -5.47 -13.15 5.23
CA GLY A 133 -4.05 -13.05 5.53
C GLY A 133 -3.77 -11.82 6.38
N SER A 134 -2.69 -11.86 7.16
CA SER A 134 -2.15 -10.67 7.79
C SER A 134 -0.63 -10.69 7.72
N PHE A 135 -0.04 -9.51 7.54
CA PHE A 135 1.40 -9.33 7.40
C PHE A 135 1.83 -8.02 8.06
N THR A 136 2.99 -8.03 8.71
CA THR A 136 3.60 -6.83 9.28
C THR A 136 4.65 -6.30 8.32
N VAL A 137 4.55 -5.01 8.00
CA VAL A 137 5.50 -4.29 7.14
C VAL A 137 6.28 -3.34 8.03
N ASP A 138 7.55 -3.64 8.25
CA ASP A 138 8.44 -2.78 9.02
C ASP A 138 8.89 -1.60 8.15
N ALA A 139 8.89 -0.39 8.72
CA ALA A 139 9.24 0.81 7.96
C ALA A 139 10.74 0.90 7.63
N ASP A 140 11.56 0.17 8.39
CA ASP A 140 13.01 0.17 8.33
C ASP A 140 13.60 -0.75 7.25
N LYS A 141 12.74 -1.39 6.46
CA LYS A 141 13.09 -2.36 5.43
C LYS A 141 12.56 -1.92 4.06
N GLY A 142 13.22 -2.43 3.01
CA GLY A 142 12.72 -2.33 1.64
C GLY A 142 11.53 -3.26 1.38
N TRP A 143 11.48 -3.82 0.18
CA TRP A 143 10.45 -4.79 -0.21
C TRP A 143 10.45 -6.04 0.69
N GLN A 144 9.27 -6.33 1.26
CA GLN A 144 9.03 -7.41 2.21
C GLN A 144 7.99 -8.38 1.65
N LEU A 145 8.43 -9.62 1.39
CA LEU A 145 7.59 -10.68 0.85
C LEU A 145 6.67 -11.24 1.95
N SER A 146 5.37 -11.26 1.69
CA SER A 146 4.39 -11.84 2.59
C SER A 146 4.06 -13.29 2.23
N ASP A 147 3.38 -13.98 3.14
CA ASP A 147 2.79 -15.30 2.88
C ASP A 147 1.40 -15.23 2.21
N ILE A 148 0.95 -14.05 1.79
CA ILE A 148 -0.37 -13.85 1.17
C ILE A 148 -0.31 -14.27 -0.29
N ASP A 149 -0.82 -15.46 -0.56
CA ASP A 149 -0.92 -16.05 -1.89
C ASP A 149 -2.05 -15.42 -2.71
N VAL A 150 -1.72 -15.02 -3.93
CA VAL A 150 -2.64 -14.48 -4.92
C VAL A 150 -2.70 -15.36 -6.17
N VAL A 151 -3.91 -15.54 -6.69
CA VAL A 151 -4.15 -16.22 -7.97
C VAL A 151 -5.05 -15.36 -8.87
N PRO A 152 -5.18 -15.68 -10.17
CA PRO A 152 -5.82 -14.81 -11.15
C PRO A 152 -7.24 -14.33 -10.85
N SER A 153 -7.51 -13.09 -11.26
CA SER A 153 -8.85 -12.45 -11.30
C SER A 153 -9.61 -12.42 -9.96
N GLN A 154 -8.88 -12.35 -8.85
CA GLN A 154 -9.47 -12.32 -7.51
C GLN A 154 -9.60 -10.92 -6.98
N ILE A 155 -10.69 -10.68 -6.24
CA ILE A 155 -10.93 -9.41 -5.57
C ILE A 155 -10.62 -9.56 -4.08
N PHE A 156 -9.78 -8.69 -3.56
CA PHE A 156 -9.40 -8.62 -2.17
C PHE A 156 -9.84 -7.29 -1.58
N THR A 157 -10.11 -7.29 -0.28
CA THR A 157 -10.17 -6.09 0.54
C THR A 157 -8.98 -6.06 1.47
N THR A 158 -8.32 -4.91 1.56
CA THR A 158 -7.16 -4.73 2.44
C THR A 158 -7.43 -3.64 3.46
N LYS A 159 -7.14 -3.96 4.72
CA LYS A 159 -7.15 -3.02 5.84
C LYS A 159 -5.72 -2.86 6.32
N VAL A 160 -5.33 -1.61 6.59
CA VAL A 160 -4.01 -1.30 7.14
C VAL A 160 -4.18 -0.59 8.47
N ASN A 161 -3.46 -1.05 9.48
CA ASN A 161 -3.37 -0.39 10.78
C ASN A 161 -1.90 -0.07 11.08
N GLY A 162 -1.66 0.86 11.99
CA GLY A 162 -0.32 1.27 12.40
C GLY A 162 0.07 2.64 11.85
N LYS A 163 1.24 3.09 12.28
CA LYS A 163 1.86 4.34 11.87
C LYS A 163 3.36 4.11 11.78
N ILE A 164 3.99 4.93 10.96
CA ILE A 164 5.44 4.95 10.80
C ILE A 164 5.95 6.37 11.04
N ASP A 165 7.21 6.49 11.43
CA ASP A 165 7.94 7.76 11.44
C ASP A 165 9.01 7.69 10.37
N VAL A 166 8.94 8.59 9.39
CA VAL A 166 9.92 8.68 8.30
C VAL A 166 10.92 9.77 8.65
N ASP A 167 12.22 9.50 8.49
CA ASP A 167 13.24 10.47 8.88
C ASP A 167 13.09 11.81 8.14
N GLY A 168 13.38 12.90 8.84
CA GLY A 168 13.15 14.27 8.36
C GLY A 168 11.69 14.71 8.33
N ILE A 169 10.71 13.80 8.43
CA ILE A 169 9.28 14.13 8.46
C ILE A 169 8.81 14.19 9.91
N LYS A 170 8.55 15.40 10.42
CA LYS A 170 8.17 15.66 11.83
C LYS A 170 6.73 15.25 12.19
N LYS A 171 6.21 14.18 11.60
CA LYS A 171 4.88 13.63 11.89
C LYS A 171 4.82 12.14 11.58
N SER A 172 4.08 11.40 12.39
CA SER A 172 3.78 10.00 12.10
C SER A 172 2.84 9.88 10.92
N LEU A 173 3.17 8.99 9.99
CA LEU A 173 2.45 8.77 8.74
C LEU A 173 1.55 7.54 8.84
N THR A 174 0.40 7.60 8.19
CA THR A 174 -0.45 6.44 7.91
C THR A 174 -0.08 5.84 6.55
N SER A 175 -0.70 4.72 6.19
CA SER A 175 -0.47 4.05 4.90
C SER A 175 -0.77 4.90 3.66
N SER A 176 -1.46 6.03 3.81
CA SER A 176 -1.69 6.99 2.72
C SER A 176 -0.46 7.85 2.38
N GLY A 177 0.53 7.93 3.28
CA GLY A 177 1.73 8.74 3.10
C GLY A 177 1.55 10.25 3.31
N TYR A 178 2.52 11.02 2.84
CA TYR A 178 2.63 12.47 2.98
C TYR A 178 2.93 13.14 1.63
N ASP A 179 2.17 14.18 1.33
CA ASP A 179 2.43 15.09 0.22
C ASP A 179 3.53 16.10 0.56
N GLY A 180 4.78 15.66 0.33
CA GLY A 180 6.01 16.40 0.52
C GLY A 180 7.23 15.53 0.22
N ASP A 181 8.44 16.08 0.40
CA ASP A 181 9.74 15.38 0.36
C ASP A 181 9.90 14.38 -0.79
N GLU A 182 9.67 14.84 -2.03
CA GLU A 182 9.64 13.96 -3.20
C GLU A 182 10.98 13.27 -3.47
N SER A 183 12.08 13.90 -3.04
CA SER A 183 13.43 13.35 -3.13
C SER A 183 13.62 12.07 -2.32
N ARG A 184 12.73 11.78 -1.37
CA ARG A 184 12.74 10.54 -0.59
C ARG A 184 11.97 9.40 -1.26
N ARG A 185 11.21 9.65 -2.32
CA ARG A 185 10.35 8.62 -2.94
C ARG A 185 11.17 7.63 -3.76
N ILE A 186 10.83 6.35 -3.67
CA ILE A 186 11.28 5.34 -4.64
C ILE A 186 10.39 5.32 -5.89
N HIS A 187 9.12 5.67 -5.71
CA HIS A 187 8.12 5.83 -6.76
C HIS A 187 7.55 7.25 -6.69
N THR A 188 7.93 8.08 -7.65
CA THR A 188 7.60 9.52 -7.67
C THR A 188 6.11 9.79 -7.81
N GLU A 189 5.37 8.84 -8.39
CA GLU A 189 3.92 8.88 -8.60
C GLU A 189 3.11 8.65 -7.31
N PHE A 190 3.74 8.20 -6.23
CA PHE A 190 3.08 7.98 -4.93
C PHE A 190 3.64 8.93 -3.85
N LEU A 191 2.85 9.18 -2.81
CA LEU A 191 3.24 10.06 -1.71
C LEU A 191 4.38 9.46 -0.88
N THR A 192 5.18 10.31 -0.23
CA THR A 192 6.31 9.88 0.61
C THR A 192 5.79 9.12 1.83
N GLY A 193 6.39 7.97 2.15
CA GLY A 193 5.94 7.12 3.25
C GLY A 193 4.62 6.38 3.00
N ALA A 194 4.04 6.46 1.79
CA ALA A 194 2.86 5.66 1.44
C ALA A 194 3.20 4.17 1.45
N LEU A 195 2.26 3.33 1.87
CA LEU A 195 2.41 1.88 1.78
C LEU A 195 2.12 1.43 0.35
N LEU A 196 3.09 0.80 -0.28
CA LEU A 196 3.01 0.24 -1.63
C LEU A 196 2.92 -1.27 -1.57
N MET A 197 2.30 -1.85 -2.60
CA MET A 197 2.26 -3.29 -2.81
C MET A 197 2.46 -3.65 -4.28
N ARG A 198 2.87 -4.90 -4.51
CA ARG A 198 2.89 -5.57 -5.82
C ARG A 198 2.81 -7.08 -5.61
N THR A 199 2.65 -7.82 -6.69
CA THR A 199 2.80 -9.29 -6.67
C THR A 199 4.21 -9.67 -7.08
N ARG A 200 4.90 -10.44 -6.23
CA ARG A 200 6.13 -11.16 -6.61
C ARG A 200 5.72 -12.49 -7.25
N TYR A 201 6.26 -12.80 -8.41
CA TYR A 201 6.05 -14.07 -9.11
C TYR A 201 7.12 -15.11 -8.71
N ALA A 202 6.82 -16.39 -8.94
CA ALA A 202 7.70 -17.50 -8.58
C ALA A 202 9.08 -17.44 -9.27
N ASP A 203 9.14 -16.85 -10.47
CA ASP A 203 10.38 -16.63 -11.24
C ASP A 203 11.19 -15.42 -10.77
N GLY A 204 10.73 -14.71 -9.74
CA GLY A 204 11.36 -13.51 -9.19
C GLY A 204 10.98 -12.19 -9.88
N SER A 205 10.25 -12.24 -10.99
CA SER A 205 9.66 -11.04 -11.59
C SER A 205 8.50 -10.53 -10.71
N PHE A 206 7.90 -9.39 -11.07
CA PHE A 206 6.82 -8.80 -10.28
C PHE A 206 5.85 -7.96 -11.13
N SER A 207 4.67 -7.72 -10.57
CA SER A 207 3.63 -6.90 -11.18
C SER A 207 3.83 -5.39 -10.95
N ASN A 208 2.96 -4.57 -11.54
CA ASN A 208 3.02 -3.12 -11.34
C ASN A 208 2.81 -2.76 -9.87
N VAL A 209 3.49 -1.71 -9.43
CA VAL A 209 3.36 -1.20 -8.07
C VAL A 209 2.08 -0.39 -7.94
N VAL A 210 1.38 -0.59 -6.83
CA VAL A 210 0.14 0.13 -6.49
C VAL A 210 0.19 0.57 -5.03
N ALA A 211 -0.43 1.70 -4.70
CA ALA A 211 -0.60 2.13 -3.31
C ALA A 211 -1.72 1.32 -2.62
N VAL A 212 -1.47 0.82 -1.41
CA VAL A 212 -2.44 -0.03 -0.68
C VAL A 212 -3.68 0.75 -0.25
N THR A 213 -3.51 2.04 0.05
CA THR A 213 -4.62 2.92 0.45
C THR A 213 -4.36 4.34 -0.05
N ALA A 214 -4.99 4.78 -1.13
CA ALA A 214 -4.87 6.16 -1.57
C ALA A 214 -5.57 7.17 -0.61
N LYS A 215 -6.50 6.73 0.27
CA LYS A 215 -7.34 7.63 1.08
C LYS A 215 -7.85 7.03 2.42
N GLY A 216 -7.00 6.35 3.20
CA GLY A 216 -7.31 5.96 4.60
C GLY A 216 -8.53 5.06 4.82
N THR A 217 -9.07 4.47 3.75
CA THR A 217 -10.21 3.52 3.76
C THR A 217 -9.71 2.18 3.23
N SER A 218 -10.29 1.09 3.72
CA SER A 218 -10.02 -0.25 3.23
C SER A 218 -10.11 -0.26 1.69
N GLY A 219 -9.02 -0.63 1.03
CA GLY A 219 -8.96 -0.67 -0.44
C GLY A 219 -9.49 -2.01 -0.96
N SER A 220 -10.40 -1.98 -1.92
CA SER A 220 -10.71 -3.15 -2.75
C SER A 220 -9.81 -3.13 -3.97
N TRP A 221 -9.21 -4.26 -4.32
CA TRP A 221 -8.36 -4.39 -5.50
C TRP A 221 -8.52 -5.76 -6.14
N GLU A 222 -8.22 -5.85 -7.43
CA GLU A 222 -8.35 -7.07 -8.24
C GLU A 222 -7.00 -7.44 -8.87
N ASN A 223 -6.61 -8.71 -8.77
CA ASN A 223 -5.45 -9.24 -9.48
C ASN A 223 -5.72 -9.37 -10.97
N ARG A 224 -4.67 -9.25 -11.79
CA ARG A 224 -4.80 -9.50 -13.23
C ARG A 224 -5.18 -10.96 -13.53
N PRO A 225 -5.77 -11.24 -14.71
CA PRO A 225 -6.13 -12.60 -15.13
C PRO A 225 -4.98 -13.59 -15.29
N ASP A 226 -3.74 -13.12 -15.25
CA ASP A 226 -2.50 -13.88 -15.38
C ASP A 226 -1.63 -13.80 -14.12
N GLU A 227 -2.06 -13.07 -13.08
CA GLU A 227 -1.25 -12.77 -11.91
C GLU A 227 -1.33 -13.91 -10.87
N ARG A 228 -0.19 -14.56 -10.61
CA ARG A 228 -0.05 -15.66 -9.65
C ARG A 228 1.24 -15.56 -8.87
N GLY A 229 1.16 -15.34 -7.57
CA GLY A 229 2.34 -15.10 -6.77
C GLY A 229 2.04 -14.79 -5.31
N LYS A 230 2.95 -14.09 -4.66
CA LYS A 230 2.80 -13.62 -3.28
C LYS A 230 2.80 -12.11 -3.25
N LEU A 231 2.00 -11.52 -2.36
CA LEU A 231 2.06 -10.07 -2.17
C LEU A 231 3.38 -9.67 -1.51
N GLU A 232 3.93 -8.56 -1.99
CA GLU A 232 5.12 -7.93 -1.46
C GLU A 232 4.81 -6.46 -1.17
N PHE A 233 5.32 -5.95 -0.06
CA PHE A 233 5.00 -4.60 0.45
C PHE A 233 6.27 -3.78 0.70
N THR A 234 6.17 -2.46 0.59
CA THR A 234 7.25 -1.54 1.01
C THR A 234 6.67 -0.19 1.40
N VAL A 235 7.38 0.55 2.24
CA VAL A 235 7.15 1.99 2.43
C VAL A 235 7.78 2.74 1.24
N ASN A 236 7.10 3.75 0.70
CA ASN A 236 7.62 4.61 -0.37
C ASN A 236 8.67 5.59 0.16
N ASP A 237 9.86 5.06 0.46
CA ASP A 237 11.00 5.81 0.99
C ASP A 237 12.31 5.18 0.49
N ASN A 238 13.29 6.01 0.13
CA ASN A 238 14.57 5.58 -0.45
C ASN A 238 15.70 5.43 0.59
N ALA A 239 15.42 5.74 1.86
CA ALA A 239 16.31 5.57 2.99
C ALA A 239 15.58 4.87 4.16
N PRO A 240 15.02 3.65 3.93
CA PRO A 240 14.16 2.98 4.87
C PRO A 240 14.82 2.77 6.22
N GLN A 241 16.13 2.49 6.26
CA GLN A 241 16.90 2.25 7.48
C GLN A 241 16.83 3.37 8.54
N GLU A 242 16.36 4.56 8.17
CA GLU A 242 16.20 5.71 9.07
C GLU A 242 14.76 5.83 9.62
N ASN A 243 13.84 5.02 9.10
CA ASN A 243 12.44 5.04 9.46
C ASN A 243 12.19 4.13 10.68
N ASN A 244 11.09 4.40 11.37
CA ASN A 244 10.65 3.64 12.54
C ASN A 244 9.16 3.29 12.45
N GLY A 245 8.74 2.29 13.23
CA GLY A 245 7.37 1.83 13.29
C GLY A 245 7.04 0.79 12.21
N GLN A 246 5.75 0.45 12.13
CA GLN A 246 5.29 -0.65 11.29
C GLN A 246 3.83 -0.49 10.90
N PHE A 247 3.46 -1.09 9.78
CA PHE A 247 2.08 -1.32 9.40
C PHE A 247 1.70 -2.78 9.62
N THR A 248 0.46 -3.03 10.03
CA THR A 248 -0.17 -4.35 9.97
C THR A 248 -1.20 -4.34 8.86
N VAL A 249 -0.92 -5.11 7.82
CA VAL A 249 -1.79 -5.30 6.66
C VAL A 249 -2.65 -6.54 6.92
N SER A 250 -3.95 -6.44 6.69
CA SER A 250 -4.88 -7.57 6.74
C SER A 250 -5.66 -7.63 5.43
N THR A 251 -5.60 -8.76 4.74
CA THR A 251 -6.28 -8.99 3.46
C THR A 251 -7.41 -10.00 3.64
N ASN A 252 -8.54 -9.77 2.97
CA ASN A 252 -9.66 -10.71 2.91
C ASN A 252 -10.11 -10.86 1.46
N LEU A 253 -10.14 -12.09 0.96
CA LEU A 253 -10.69 -12.46 -0.34
C LEU A 253 -12.21 -12.24 -0.32
N THR A 254 -12.71 -11.32 -1.13
CA THR A 254 -14.15 -11.01 -1.19
C THR A 254 -14.86 -11.73 -2.31
N SER A 255 -14.17 -12.04 -3.41
CA SER A 255 -14.74 -12.85 -4.48
C SER A 255 -13.69 -13.62 -5.27
N VAL A 256 -14.10 -14.80 -5.72
CA VAL A 256 -13.39 -15.61 -6.71
C VAL A 256 -14.06 -15.34 -8.06
N PRO A 257 -13.30 -15.15 -9.16
CA PRO A 257 -13.89 -14.90 -10.46
C PRO A 257 -14.84 -16.03 -10.81
N LYS A 258 -16.06 -15.69 -11.22
CA LYS A 258 -17.02 -16.69 -11.68
C LYS A 258 -16.40 -17.39 -12.88
N SER A 259 -16.17 -18.69 -12.78
CA SER A 259 -15.69 -19.51 -13.90
C SER A 259 -16.59 -19.22 -15.10
N LYS A 260 -16.02 -18.59 -16.13
CA LYS A 260 -16.76 -18.29 -17.37
C LYS A 260 -17.16 -19.64 -17.94
N LYS A 261 -18.46 -19.99 -17.89
CA LYS A 261 -18.94 -21.23 -18.51
C LYS A 261 -18.64 -21.12 -20.00
N VAL A 262 -17.64 -21.87 -20.46
CA VAL A 262 -17.40 -22.07 -21.89
C VAL A 262 -18.63 -22.81 -22.40
N LYS A 263 -19.40 -22.16 -23.27
CA LYS A 263 -20.52 -22.78 -23.99
C LYS A 263 -20.00 -23.47 -25.23
#